data_AF-A0A323U2X3-F1
#
_entry.id   AF-A0A323U2X3-F1
#
_cell.length_a   1.000
_cell.length_b   1.000
_cell.length_c   1.000
_cell.angle_alpha   90.00
_cell.angle_beta   90.00
_cell.angle_gamma   90.00
#
_symmetry.space_group_name_H-M   'P 1'
#
loop_
_entity.id
_entity.type
_entity.pdbx_description
1 polymer ?
#
loop_
_entity_poly.entity_id
_entity_poly.type
_entity_poly.pdbx_seq_one_letter_code
_entity_poly.pdbx_strand_id
1 'polypeptide(L)'
;MNPYLARIIGLLGERDPLACLADTPQQLEALLPRLEPERSYAPGKWTAREILCHLADTELAMGFRFRQTLAQDNHTVQPFDQDAWAVRYGGLPMGLAYETFKALRAWNLALLRGLSEEDLERTYYHPEREEWESLRMLLRFVAGHDLNHLGQLERIAEEAR
;
A
#
# COMPACT_ATOMS: atom_id res chain seq x y z
N MET A 1 3.09 20.14 0.96
CA MET A 1 3.36 18.70 1.11
C MET A 1 3.23 18.27 2.56
N ASN A 2 2.20 17.47 2.84
CA ASN A 2 1.92 16.87 4.14
C ASN A 2 3.17 16.11 4.69
N PRO A 3 3.60 16.31 5.95
CA PRO A 3 4.79 15.64 6.53
C PRO A 3 4.74 14.11 6.47
N TYR A 4 3.56 13.52 6.60
CA TYR A 4 3.38 12.08 6.45
C TYR A 4 3.67 11.63 5.02
N LEU A 5 3.15 12.37 4.04
CA LEU A 5 3.37 12.10 2.62
C LEU A 5 4.85 12.18 2.26
N ALA A 6 5.54 13.23 2.73
CA ALA A 6 6.98 13.39 2.53
C ALA A 6 7.80 12.23 3.13
N ARG A 7 7.45 11.76 4.33
CA ARG A 7 8.10 10.61 4.96
C ARG A 7 7.91 9.34 4.13
N ILE A 8 6.68 9.06 3.71
CA ILE A 8 6.36 7.84 2.95
C ILE A 8 7.07 7.83 1.59
N ILE A 9 7.01 8.93 0.84
CA ILE A 9 7.75 9.04 -0.42
C ILE A 9 9.26 8.96 -0.17
N GLY A 10 9.75 9.58 0.90
CA GLY A 10 11.15 9.54 1.28
C GLY A 10 11.68 8.13 1.53
N LEU A 11 10.85 7.20 2.01
CA LEU A 11 11.23 5.79 2.13
C LEU A 11 11.55 5.17 0.77
N LEU A 12 10.85 5.55 -0.29
CA LEU A 12 11.14 5.06 -1.64
C LEU A 12 12.47 5.59 -2.16
N GLY A 13 12.74 6.88 -1.97
CA GLY A 13 13.90 7.58 -2.51
C GLY A 13 13.88 7.63 -4.04
N GLU A 14 15.00 7.27 -4.68
CA GLU A 14 15.17 7.27 -6.14
C GLU A 14 14.80 5.94 -6.81
N ARG A 15 14.29 4.97 -6.04
CA ARG A 15 13.89 3.67 -6.59
C ARG A 15 12.70 3.80 -7.54
N ASP A 16 12.67 2.97 -8.57
CA ASP A 16 11.52 2.83 -9.45
C ASP A 16 10.30 2.31 -8.66
N PRO A 17 9.19 3.07 -8.59
CA PRO A 17 7.98 2.64 -7.93
C PRO A 17 7.45 1.31 -8.45
N LEU A 18 7.45 1.08 -9.77
CA LEU A 18 6.85 -0.12 -10.34
C LEU A 18 7.68 -1.37 -10.04
N ALA A 19 9.01 -1.25 -10.04
CA ALA A 19 9.89 -2.31 -9.57
C ALA A 19 9.65 -2.63 -8.09
N CYS A 20 9.61 -1.61 -7.22
CA CYS A 20 9.34 -1.82 -5.79
C CYS A 20 7.98 -2.50 -5.56
N LEU A 21 6.93 -2.04 -6.24
CA LEU A 21 5.60 -2.63 -6.15
C LEU A 21 5.58 -4.09 -6.66
N ALA A 22 6.39 -4.42 -7.68
CA ALA A 22 6.51 -5.78 -8.18
C ALA A 22 7.24 -6.71 -7.20
N ASP A 23 8.19 -6.18 -6.43
CA ASP A 23 8.99 -6.95 -5.48
C ASP A 23 8.27 -7.18 -4.13
N THR A 24 7.35 -6.29 -3.72
CA THR A 24 6.67 -6.38 -2.41
C THR A 24 6.07 -7.76 -2.11
N PRO A 25 5.31 -8.42 -3.02
CA PRO A 25 4.73 -9.73 -2.71
C PRO A 25 5.77 -10.81 -2.40
N GLN A 26 6.95 -10.77 -3.04
CA GLN A 26 8.02 -11.73 -2.78
C GLN A 26 8.70 -11.46 -1.43
N GLN A 27 8.90 -10.18 -1.08
CA GLN A 27 9.45 -9.80 0.22
C GLN A 27 8.50 -10.20 1.36
N LEU A 28 7.20 -10.00 1.19
CA LEU A 28 6.18 -10.48 2.13
C LEU A 28 6.21 -12.01 2.25
N GLU A 29 6.30 -12.74 1.13
CA GLU A 29 6.38 -14.21 1.12
C GLU A 29 7.56 -14.73 1.96
N ALA A 30 8.72 -14.08 1.85
CA ALA A 30 9.91 -14.42 2.62
C ALA A 30 9.76 -14.14 4.13
N LEU A 31 8.92 -13.17 4.51
CA LEU A 31 8.66 -12.82 5.90
C LEU A 31 7.60 -13.73 6.54
N LEU A 32 6.60 -14.20 5.78
CA LEU A 32 5.45 -14.97 6.31
C LEU A 32 5.82 -16.09 7.29
N PRO A 33 6.83 -16.96 7.04
CA PRO A 33 7.17 -18.06 7.95
C PRO A 33 7.71 -17.59 9.31
N ARG A 34 8.06 -16.30 9.43
CA ARG A 34 8.67 -15.70 10.62
C ARG A 34 7.69 -14.82 11.40
N LEU A 35 6.45 -14.68 10.93
CA LEU A 35 5.47 -13.77 11.50
C LEU A 35 4.49 -14.53 12.41
N GLU A 36 4.45 -14.11 13.68
CA GLU A 36 3.37 -14.48 14.59
C GLU A 36 2.17 -13.54 14.37
N PRO A 37 0.98 -14.04 13.98
CA PRO A 37 -0.13 -13.19 13.50
C PRO A 37 -0.57 -12.09 14.47
N GLU A 38 -0.62 -12.38 15.77
CA GLU A 38 -1.12 -11.46 16.80
C GLU A 38 -0.03 -10.58 17.41
N ARG A 39 1.20 -10.68 16.91
CA ARG A 39 2.32 -9.93 17.45
C ARG A 39 2.43 -8.57 16.79
N SER A 40 2.69 -7.53 17.59
CA SER A 40 3.10 -6.20 17.13
C SER A 40 4.54 -5.88 17.56
N TYR A 41 5.17 -4.88 16.92
CA TYR A 41 6.54 -4.43 17.24
C TYR A 41 6.58 -3.44 18.42
N ALA A 42 5.43 -2.97 18.90
CA ALA A 42 5.33 -2.07 20.05
C ALA A 42 3.88 -2.00 20.57
N PRO A 43 3.67 -1.64 21.85
CA PRO A 43 2.33 -1.41 22.40
C PRO A 43 1.53 -0.40 21.57
N GLY A 44 0.26 -0.72 21.30
CA GLY A 44 -0.65 0.13 20.52
C GLY A 44 -0.34 0.20 19.03
N LYS A 45 0.54 -0.65 18.50
CA LYS A 45 0.79 -0.80 17.06
C LYS A 45 0.08 -2.04 16.54
N TRP A 46 -0.24 -1.99 15.25
CA TRP A 46 -0.86 -3.11 14.55
C TRP A 46 0.00 -4.38 14.63
N THR A 47 -0.73 -5.49 14.71
CA THR A 47 -0.20 -6.84 14.63
C THR A 47 0.21 -7.20 13.20
N ALA A 48 0.96 -8.29 13.03
CA ALA A 48 1.29 -8.81 11.69
C ALA A 48 0.04 -9.08 10.86
N ARG A 49 -1.02 -9.67 11.46
CA ARG A 49 -2.30 -9.89 10.77
C ARG A 49 -2.91 -8.59 10.29
N GLU A 50 -3.04 -7.60 11.18
CA GLU A 50 -3.66 -6.32 10.84
C GLU A 50 -2.90 -5.62 9.71
N ILE A 51 -1.57 -5.65 9.72
CA ILE A 51 -0.75 -5.09 8.63
C ILE A 51 -1.02 -5.81 7.30
N LEU A 52 -1.08 -7.15 7.28
CA LEU A 52 -1.33 -7.91 6.05
C LEU A 52 -2.76 -7.67 5.52
N CYS A 53 -3.76 -7.62 6.40
CA CYS A 53 -5.13 -7.26 6.02
C CYS A 53 -5.21 -5.83 5.47
N HIS A 54 -4.53 -4.88 6.12
CA HIS A 54 -4.45 -3.49 5.68
C HIS A 54 -3.83 -3.36 4.30
N LEU A 55 -2.75 -4.10 4.02
CA LEU A 55 -2.12 -4.11 2.69
C LEU A 55 -3.09 -4.61 1.62
N ALA A 56 -3.83 -5.69 1.89
CA ALA A 56 -4.81 -6.23 0.95
C ALA A 56 -5.93 -5.23 0.61
N ASP A 57 -6.54 -4.61 1.63
CA ASP A 57 -7.61 -3.63 1.44
C ASP A 57 -7.11 -2.32 0.82
N THR A 58 -5.89 -1.89 1.19
CA THR A 58 -5.26 -0.71 0.58
C THR A 58 -4.99 -0.95 -0.90
N GLU A 59 -4.49 -2.12 -1.30
CA GLU A 59 -4.25 -2.45 -2.71
C GLU A 59 -5.54 -2.44 -3.53
N LEU A 60 -6.66 -2.90 -2.95
CA LEU A 60 -7.99 -2.79 -3.56
C LEU A 60 -8.39 -1.32 -3.75
N ALA A 61 -8.27 -0.50 -2.71
CA ALA A 61 -8.64 0.91 -2.74
C ALA A 61 -7.78 1.71 -3.74
N MET A 62 -6.47 1.48 -3.74
CA MET A 62 -5.55 2.10 -4.70
C MET A 62 -5.84 1.65 -6.13
N GLY A 63 -6.10 0.35 -6.33
CA GLY A 63 -6.50 -0.21 -7.63
C GLY A 63 -7.75 0.47 -8.20
N PHE A 64 -8.74 0.77 -7.36
CA PHE A 64 -9.92 1.53 -7.78
C PHE A 64 -9.55 2.97 -8.14
N ARG A 65 -8.75 3.66 -7.31
CA ARG A 65 -8.29 5.04 -7.57
C ARG A 65 -7.52 5.15 -8.89
N PHE A 66 -6.61 4.21 -9.19
CA PHE A 66 -5.88 4.20 -10.47
C PHE A 66 -6.85 4.26 -11.65
N ARG A 67 -7.85 3.39 -11.64
CA ARG A 67 -8.84 3.28 -12.73
C ARG A 67 -9.70 4.53 -12.85
N GLN A 68 -10.11 5.12 -11.73
CA GLN A 68 -10.91 6.35 -11.77
C GLN A 68 -10.09 7.54 -12.29
N THR A 69 -8.85 7.73 -11.82
CA THR A 69 -7.95 8.78 -12.31
C THR A 69 -7.65 8.64 -13.81
N LEU A 70 -7.51 7.40 -14.30
CA LEU A 70 -7.30 7.13 -15.73
C LEU A 70 -8.57 7.39 -16.57
N ALA A 71 -9.76 7.10 -16.04
CA ALA A 71 -11.01 7.14 -16.80
C ALA A 71 -11.77 8.47 -16.72
N GLN A 72 -11.46 9.33 -15.75
CA GLN A 72 -12.20 10.57 -15.51
C GLN A 72 -11.25 11.76 -15.50
N ASP A 73 -11.73 12.87 -16.07
CA ASP A 73 -11.09 14.17 -15.87
C ASP A 73 -11.60 14.75 -14.54
N ASN A 74 -10.73 15.45 -13.82
CA ASN A 74 -11.06 16.10 -12.54
C ASN A 74 -11.63 15.14 -11.47
N HIS A 75 -11.16 13.89 -11.44
CA HIS A 75 -11.63 12.91 -10.45
C HIS A 75 -11.29 13.34 -9.01
N THR A 76 -12.27 13.34 -8.12
CA THR A 76 -12.05 13.49 -6.67
C THR A 76 -12.02 12.11 -6.03
N VAL A 77 -10.89 11.73 -5.42
CA VAL A 77 -10.77 10.42 -4.79
C VAL A 77 -11.56 10.35 -3.49
N GLN A 78 -12.20 9.21 -3.24
CA GLN A 78 -12.85 8.91 -1.97
C GLN A 78 -11.80 8.61 -0.89
N PRO A 79 -11.73 9.39 0.21
CA PRO A 79 -10.91 9.04 1.36
C PRO A 79 -11.46 7.83 2.12
N PHE A 80 -10.60 7.19 2.89
CA PHE A 80 -10.98 6.10 3.78
C PHE A 80 -10.18 6.18 5.08
N ASP A 81 -10.81 5.74 6.15
CA ASP A 81 -10.19 5.62 7.46
C ASP A 81 -9.69 4.18 7.66
N GLN A 82 -8.38 4.01 7.56
CA GLN A 82 -7.71 2.71 7.71
C GLN A 82 -7.87 2.13 9.13
N ASP A 83 -7.93 2.97 10.16
CA ASP A 83 -8.08 2.51 11.54
C ASP A 83 -9.52 2.02 11.76
N ALA A 84 -10.51 2.69 11.15
CA ALA A 84 -11.89 2.24 11.14
C ALA A 84 -12.09 0.93 10.37
N TRP A 85 -11.27 0.63 9.35
CA TRP A 85 -11.26 -0.67 8.69
C TRP A 85 -10.61 -1.75 9.56
N ALA A 86 -9.48 -1.40 10.19
CA ALA A 86 -8.68 -2.32 10.98
C ALA A 86 -9.42 -2.95 12.17
N VAL A 87 -10.46 -2.29 12.71
CA VAL A 87 -11.31 -2.85 13.79
C VAL A 87 -11.96 -4.20 13.43
N ARG A 88 -11.98 -4.58 12.13
CA ARG A 88 -12.57 -5.82 11.63
C ARG A 88 -11.54 -6.88 11.25
N TYR A 89 -10.25 -6.60 11.38
CA TYR A 89 -9.20 -7.53 10.97
C TYR A 89 -8.95 -8.65 11.98
N GLY A 90 -9.41 -8.49 13.22
CA GLY A 90 -9.35 -9.52 14.25
C GLY A 90 -9.93 -10.86 13.77
N GLY A 91 -9.12 -11.92 13.82
CA GLY A 91 -9.52 -13.28 13.44
C GLY A 91 -9.52 -13.57 11.93
N LEU A 92 -9.24 -12.60 11.05
CA LEU A 92 -9.13 -12.87 9.62
C LEU A 92 -7.92 -13.76 9.30
N PRO A 93 -8.01 -14.66 8.29
CA PRO A 93 -6.89 -15.51 7.92
C PRO A 93 -5.74 -14.69 7.31
N MET A 94 -4.62 -14.55 8.03
CA MET A 94 -3.45 -13.77 7.58
C MET A 94 -2.92 -14.23 6.21
N GLY A 95 -2.90 -15.54 5.96
CA GLY A 95 -2.49 -16.09 4.66
C GLY A 95 -3.43 -15.69 3.51
N LEU A 96 -4.74 -15.62 3.76
CA LEU A 96 -5.71 -15.19 2.74
C LEU A 96 -5.53 -13.70 2.41
N ALA A 97 -5.24 -12.87 3.41
CA ALA A 97 -4.93 -11.46 3.19
C ALA A 97 -3.69 -11.30 2.29
N TYR A 98 -2.62 -12.08 2.54
CA TYR A 98 -1.45 -12.10 1.67
C TYR A 98 -1.78 -12.53 0.23
N GLU A 99 -2.49 -13.64 0.04
CA GLU A 99 -2.85 -14.10 -1.31
C GLU A 99 -3.74 -13.09 -2.06
N THR A 100 -4.63 -12.41 -1.32
CA THR A 100 -5.46 -11.33 -1.87
C THR A 100 -4.61 -10.16 -2.32
N PHE A 101 -3.70 -9.68 -1.47
CA PHE A 101 -2.74 -8.63 -1.82
C PHE A 101 -1.91 -9.01 -3.05
N LYS A 102 -1.34 -10.21 -3.08
CA LYS A 102 -0.52 -10.74 -4.18
C LYS A 102 -1.29 -10.75 -5.50
N ALA A 103 -2.53 -11.25 -5.49
CA ALA A 103 -3.38 -11.30 -6.67
C ALA A 103 -3.77 -9.90 -7.18
N LEU A 104 -4.19 -9.01 -6.28
CA LEU A 104 -4.54 -7.63 -6.63
C LEU A 104 -3.33 -6.86 -7.16
N ARG A 105 -2.17 -7.00 -6.53
CA ARG A 105 -0.92 -6.38 -6.98
C ARG A 105 -0.53 -6.83 -8.37
N ALA A 106 -0.59 -8.14 -8.65
CA ALA A 106 -0.31 -8.67 -9.98
C ALA A 106 -1.28 -8.09 -11.03
N TRP A 107 -2.57 -8.01 -10.69
CA TRP A 107 -3.59 -7.45 -11.58
C TRP A 107 -3.41 -5.95 -11.83
N ASN A 108 -3.10 -5.18 -10.79
CA ASN A 108 -2.83 -3.75 -10.91
C ASN A 108 -1.56 -3.49 -11.71
N LEU A 109 -0.48 -4.24 -11.49
CA LEU A 109 0.76 -4.09 -12.26
C LEU A 109 0.58 -4.41 -13.74
N ALA A 110 -0.29 -5.34 -14.11
CA ALA A 110 -0.61 -5.62 -15.51
C ALA A 110 -1.20 -4.38 -16.22
N LEU A 111 -2.01 -3.59 -15.52
CA LEU A 111 -2.50 -2.30 -16.02
C LEU A 111 -1.38 -1.25 -16.01
N LEU A 112 -0.70 -1.08 -14.88
CA LEU A 112 0.24 0.04 -14.66
C LEU A 112 1.45 0.00 -15.59
N ARG A 113 1.91 -1.19 -15.99
CA ARG A 113 3.06 -1.34 -16.91
C ARG A 113 2.75 -0.88 -18.34
N GLY A 114 1.47 -0.76 -18.71
CA GLY A 114 1.05 -0.31 -20.04
C GLY A 114 0.82 1.19 -20.14
N LEU A 115 0.96 1.94 -19.05
CA LEU A 115 0.66 3.37 -19.03
C LEU A 115 1.73 4.19 -19.76
N SER A 116 1.28 5.20 -20.49
CA SER A 116 2.14 6.20 -21.11
C SER A 116 2.61 7.27 -20.12
N GLU A 117 3.58 8.09 -20.51
CA GLU A 117 3.98 9.25 -19.69
C GLU A 117 2.82 10.25 -19.50
N GLU A 118 1.91 10.38 -20.47
CA GLU A 118 0.72 11.22 -20.36
C GLU A 118 -0.27 10.67 -19.33
N ASP A 119 -0.48 9.34 -19.31
CA ASP A 119 -1.32 8.68 -18.31
C ASP A 119 -0.80 8.91 -16.88
N LEU A 120 0.53 8.87 -16.71
CA LEU A 120 1.18 9.10 -15.42
C LEU A 120 1.02 10.54 -14.91
N GLU A 121 0.85 11.51 -15.80
CA GLU A 121 0.59 12.91 -15.44
C GLU A 121 -0.90 13.23 -15.23
N ARG A 122 -1.81 12.28 -15.49
CA ARG A 122 -3.23 12.46 -15.14
C ARG A 122 -3.37 12.71 -13.64
N THR A 123 -4.24 13.64 -13.29
CA THR A 123 -4.40 14.13 -11.92
C THR A 123 -5.73 13.74 -11.30
N TYR A 124 -5.74 13.71 -9.98
CA TYR A 124 -6.94 13.60 -9.16
C TYR A 124 -6.86 14.61 -8.01
N TYR A 125 -8.01 14.98 -7.47
CA TYR A 125 -8.11 15.83 -6.29
C TYR A 125 -8.23 14.98 -5.02
N HIS A 126 -7.37 15.22 -4.03
CA HIS A 126 -7.42 14.55 -2.73
C HIS A 126 -8.07 15.47 -1.69
N PRO A 127 -9.34 15.24 -1.28
CA PRO A 127 -10.10 16.23 -0.52
C PRO A 127 -9.56 16.46 0.90
N GLU A 128 -8.96 15.46 1.56
CA GLU A 128 -8.35 15.66 2.89
C GLU A 128 -7.02 16.41 2.86
N ARG A 129 -6.35 16.44 1.70
CA ARG A 129 -5.10 17.17 1.52
C ARG A 129 -5.31 18.51 0.83
N GLU A 130 -6.51 18.70 0.27
CA GLU A 130 -6.89 19.84 -0.55
C GLU A 130 -5.92 20.11 -1.72
N GLU A 131 -5.29 19.06 -2.23
CA GLU A 131 -4.25 19.13 -3.26
C GLU A 131 -4.62 18.28 -4.48
N TRP A 132 -4.22 18.76 -5.66
CA TRP A 132 -4.21 17.95 -6.88
C TRP A 132 -2.91 17.15 -6.94
N GLU A 133 -3.03 15.83 -7.13
CA GLU A 133 -1.90 14.90 -7.18
C GLU A 133 -1.93 14.14 -8.51
N SER A 134 -0.76 13.84 -9.07
CA SER A 134 -0.66 13.02 -10.28
C SER A 134 -0.67 11.53 -9.96
N LEU A 135 -1.04 10.71 -10.94
CA LEU A 135 -0.95 9.26 -10.84
C LEU A 135 0.50 8.82 -10.57
N ARG A 136 1.49 9.46 -11.17
CA ARG A 136 2.92 9.24 -10.87
C ARG A 136 3.22 9.40 -9.38
N MET A 137 2.72 10.48 -8.79
CA MET A 137 2.92 10.74 -7.37
C MET A 137 2.23 9.66 -6.54
N LEU A 138 0.99 9.29 -6.86
CA LEU A 138 0.30 8.20 -6.18
C LEU A 138 1.08 6.88 -6.23
N LEU A 139 1.67 6.50 -7.37
CA LEU A 139 2.49 5.30 -7.47
C LEU A 139 3.72 5.35 -6.54
N ARG A 140 4.39 6.50 -6.46
CA ARG A 140 5.50 6.71 -5.52
C ARG A 140 5.04 6.56 -4.07
N PHE A 141 3.85 7.08 -3.74
CA PHE A 141 3.28 6.92 -2.40
C PHE A 141 2.98 5.46 -2.07
N VAL A 142 2.32 4.71 -2.96
CA VAL A 142 1.99 3.30 -2.71
C VAL A 142 3.25 2.47 -2.54
N ALA A 143 4.28 2.69 -3.36
CA ALA A 143 5.56 1.99 -3.20
C ALA A 143 6.26 2.32 -1.87
N GLY A 144 6.25 3.59 -1.46
CA GLY A 144 6.76 4.00 -0.15
C GLY A 144 5.94 3.44 1.02
N HIS A 145 4.62 3.29 0.84
CA HIS A 145 3.69 2.76 1.83
C HIS A 145 3.93 1.27 2.07
N ASP A 146 4.14 0.50 1.01
CA ASP A 146 4.58 -0.89 1.08
C ASP A 146 5.89 -1.02 1.89
N LEU A 147 6.90 -0.22 1.54
CA LEU A 147 8.20 -0.23 2.22
C LEU A 147 8.08 0.11 3.71
N ASN A 148 7.19 1.02 4.07
CA ASN A 148 6.89 1.34 5.46
C ASN A 148 6.35 0.10 6.22
N HIS A 149 5.43 -0.65 5.61
CA HIS A 149 4.84 -1.84 6.25
C HIS A 149 5.78 -3.04 6.23
N LEU A 150 6.58 -3.23 5.18
CA LEU A 150 7.66 -4.22 5.17
C LEU A 150 8.60 -4.00 6.35
N GLY A 151 9.07 -2.77 6.58
CA GLY A 151 9.92 -2.46 7.74
C GLY A 151 9.23 -2.60 9.11
N GLN A 152 7.90 -2.62 9.17
CA GLN A 152 7.16 -2.97 10.39
C GLN A 152 7.15 -4.49 10.59
N LEU A 153 6.86 -5.25 9.54
CA LEU A 153 6.83 -6.72 9.56
C LEU A 153 8.22 -7.30 9.82
N GLU A 154 9.28 -6.71 9.27
CA GLU A 154 10.67 -7.09 9.56
C GLU A 154 10.97 -7.02 11.05
N ARG A 155 10.60 -5.91 11.71
CA ARG A 155 10.78 -5.75 13.16
C ARG A 155 9.98 -6.78 13.96
N ILE A 156 8.73 -7.05 13.57
CA ILE A 156 7.92 -8.12 14.18
C ILE A 156 8.62 -9.48 14.05
N ALA A 157 9.19 -9.76 12.88
CA ALA A 157 9.88 -11.02 12.58
C ALA A 157 11.28 -11.16 13.21
N GLU A 158 11.90 -10.07 13.67
CA GLU A 158 13.18 -10.08 14.38
C GLU A 158 13.00 -10.40 15.86
N GLU A 159 12.00 -9.78 16.49
CA GLU A 159 11.76 -9.98 17.92
C GLU A 159 11.11 -11.35 18.25
N ALA A 160 10.70 -12.12 17.24
CA ALA A 160 10.17 -13.49 17.35
C ALA A 160 11.23 -14.58 17.55
N ARG A 161 12.50 -14.19 17.56
CA ARG A 161 13.63 -15.05 17.94
C ARG A 161 13.96 -14.92 19.41
#